data_AF-X1R4I0-F1
#
_entry.id   AF-X1R4I0-F1
#
_cell.length_a   1.000
_cell.length_b   1.000
_cell.length_c   1.000
_cell.angle_alpha   90.00
_cell.angle_beta   90.00
_cell.angle_gamma   90.00
#
_symmetry.space_group_name_H-M   'P 1'
#
loop_
_entity.id
_entity.type
_entity.pdbx_description
1 polymer ?
#
loop_
_entity_poly.entity_id
_entity_poly.type
_entity_poly.pdbx_seq_one_letter_code
_entity_poly.pdbx_strand_id
1 'polypeptide(L)' 'MGKVAGAGIDGHVHTHIVPRWQGDTNSMPVIAGVRVVPEALAETYKKLKGKF' A
#
# COMPACT_ATOMS: atom_id res chain seq x y z
N MET A 1 13.32 -13.21 -5.43
CA MET A 1 12.14 -12.97 -6.29
C MET A 1 12.62 -12.28 -7.56
N GLY A 2 12.23 -12.77 -8.74
CA GLY A 2 12.73 -12.23 -10.02
C GLY A 2 11.82 -11.16 -10.62
N LYS A 3 12.35 -10.39 -11.59
CA LYS A 3 11.63 -9.34 -12.35
C LYS A 3 10.25 -9.79 -12.88
N VAL A 4 10.13 -11.05 -13.29
CA VAL A 4 8.88 -11.65 -13.80
C VAL A 4 7.77 -11.66 -12.74
N ALA A 5 8.12 -11.78 -11.46
CA ALA A 5 7.16 -11.74 -10.35
C ALA A 5 6.85 -10.30 -9.87
N GLY A 6 7.26 -9.27 -10.61
CA GLY A 6 7.04 -7.87 -10.24
C GLY A 6 8.08 -7.30 -9.27
N ALA A 7 9.23 -7.97 -9.08
CA ALA A 7 10.33 -7.42 -8.28
C ALA A 7 10.88 -6.14 -8.97
N GLY A 8 10.76 -5.01 -8.28
CA GLY A 8 11.18 -3.71 -8.80
C GLY A 8 12.66 -3.36 -8.58
N ILE A 9 13.31 -3.99 -7.60
CA ILE A 9 14.72 -3.73 -7.24
C ILE A 9 15.45 -5.07 -7.14
N ASP A 10 16.49 -5.23 -7.96
CA ASP A 10 17.29 -6.45 -7.94
C ASP A 10 18.11 -6.56 -6.66
N GLY A 11 18.22 -7.78 -6.12
CA GLY A 11 18.90 -8.03 -4.85
C GLY A 11 18.22 -7.52 -3.57
N HIS A 12 17.07 -6.81 -3.65
CA HIS A 12 16.33 -6.33 -2.48
C HIS A 12 15.06 -7.15 -2.25
N VAL A 13 15.09 -8.03 -1.23
CA VAL A 13 13.91 -8.78 -0.80
C VAL A 13 13.09 -7.95 0.17
N HIS A 14 11.83 -7.67 -0.18
CA HIS A 14 10.87 -7.00 0.69
C HIS A 14 9.50 -7.68 0.57
N THR A 15 8.71 -7.62 1.65
CA THR A 15 7.37 -8.20 1.71
C THR A 15 6.34 -7.09 1.85
N HIS A 16 5.28 -7.17 1.06
CA HIS A 16 4.17 -6.22 1.12
C HIS A 16 3.15 -6.68 2.15
N ILE A 17 2.86 -5.82 3.14
CA ILE A 17 1.74 -6.01 4.07
C ILE A 17 0.69 -4.95 3.73
N VAL A 18 -0.42 -5.38 3.14
CA VAL A 18 -1.48 -4.49 2.66
C VAL A 18 -2.78 -4.83 3.38
N PRO A 19 -3.20 -4.03 4.38
CA PRO A 19 -4.48 -4.26 5.04
C PRO A 19 -5.64 -4.00 4.07
N ARG A 20 -6.69 -4.82 4.16
CA ARG A 20 -7.88 -4.79 3.29
C ARG A 20 -9.14 -4.64 4.12
N TRP A 21 -10.12 -3.92 3.58
CA TRP A 21 -11.44 -3.75 4.18
C TRP A 21 -12.53 -3.94 3.13
N GLN A 22 -13.74 -4.28 3.57
CA GLN A 22 -14.90 -4.32 2.68
C GLN A 22 -15.15 -2.92 2.12
N GLY A 23 -15.16 -2.79 0.79
CA GLY A 23 -15.37 -1.50 0.11
C GLY A 23 -14.15 -0.59 0.08
N ASP A 24 -12.94 -1.08 0.39
CA ASP A 24 -11.69 -0.29 0.26
C ASP A 24 -11.35 0.10 -1.20
N THR A 25 -12.04 -0.51 -2.15
CA THR A 25 -12.08 -0.14 -3.55
C THR A 25 -13.51 0.31 -3.86
N ASN A 26 -13.69 1.62 -4.03
CA ASN A 26 -14.96 2.22 -4.43
C ASN A 26 -14.92 2.61 -5.92
N SER A 27 -15.94 3.32 -6.41
CA SER A 27 -16.02 3.68 -7.84
C SER A 27 -15.03 4.78 -8.26
N MET A 28 -14.45 5.54 -7.33
CA MET A 28 -13.55 6.67 -7.66
C MET A 28 -12.31 6.24 -8.45
N PRO A 29 -11.57 5.17 -8.07
CA PRO A 29 -10.46 4.66 -8.87
C PRO A 29 -10.86 4.27 -10.29
N VAL A 30 -12.08 3.78 -10.51
CA VAL A 30 -12.54 3.28 -11.82
C VAL A 30 -13.04 4.43 -12.71
N ILE A 31 -13.81 5.35 -12.13
CA ILE A 31 -14.46 6.44 -12.89
C ILE A 31 -13.53 7.64 -13.06
N ALA A 32 -12.78 7.99 -12.02
CA ALA A 32 -11.95 9.19 -12.00
C ALA A 32 -10.45 8.89 -12.04
N GLY A 33 -10.03 7.62 -11.97
CA GLY A 33 -8.60 7.27 -11.86
C GLY A 33 -7.95 7.72 -10.56
N VAL A 34 -8.75 8.10 -9.56
CA VAL A 34 -8.27 8.67 -8.28
C VAL A 34 -8.50 7.68 -7.15
N ARG A 35 -7.45 7.39 -6.39
CA ARG A 35 -7.54 6.67 -5.11
C ARG A 35 -7.46 7.66 -3.96
N VAL A 36 -8.48 7.67 -3.11
CA VAL A 36 -8.50 8.50 -1.90
C VAL A 36 -7.66 7.80 -0.81
N VAL A 37 -6.69 8.53 -0.26
CA VAL A 37 -5.90 8.09 0.91
C VAL A 37 -6.32 8.98 2.09
N PRO A 38 -7.02 8.44 3.09
CA PRO A 38 -7.66 9.25 4.13
C PRO A 38 -6.69 9.77 5.20
N GLU A 39 -5.46 9.27 5.26
CA GLU A 39 -4.47 9.63 6.27
C GLU A 39 -3.10 9.94 5.64
N ALA A 40 -2.41 10.95 6.17
CA ALA A 40 -1.05 11.28 5.77
C ALA A 40 -0.06 10.20 6.25
N LEU A 41 0.92 9.85 5.40
CA LEU A 41 1.91 8.82 5.71
C LEU A 41 2.68 9.07 7.01
N ALA A 42 2.98 10.34 7.32
CA ALA A 42 3.66 10.70 8.57
C ALA A 42 2.83 10.34 9.81
N GLU A 43 1.51 10.52 9.75
CA GLU A 43 0.60 10.16 10.84
C GLU A 43 0.44 8.65 10.95
N THR A 44 0.29 7.95 9.82
CA THR A 44 0.29 6.47 9.79
C THR A 44 1.57 5.91 10.40
N TYR A 45 2.73 6.45 10.05
CA TYR A 45 4.02 6.02 10.60
C TYR A 45 4.09 6.21 12.10
N LYS A 46 3.69 7.38 12.62
CA LYS A 46 3.65 7.65 14.07
C LYS A 46 2.76 6.66 14.81
N LYS A 47 1.60 6.28 14.22
CA LYS A 47 0.67 5.32 14.83
C LYS A 47 1.23 3.91 14.91
N LEU A 48 1.98 3.47 13.88
CA LEU A 48 2.51 2.09 13.80
C LEU A 48 3.87 1.93 14.48
N LYS A 49 4.68 3.00 14.56
CA LYS A 49 6.03 2.94 15.14
C LYS A 49 5.98 2.49 16.60
N GLY A 50 6.73 1.42 16.91
CA GLY A 50 6.85 0.88 18.27
C GLY A 50 5.62 0.14 18.79
N LYS A 51 4.68 -0.24 17.91
CA LYS A 51 3.50 -1.07 18.25
C LYS A 51 3.69 -2.56 17.96
N PHE A 52 4.79 -2.92 17.31
CA PHE A 52 5.15 -4.27 16.89
C PHE A 52 6.65 -4.46 17.08
#